data_AF-A0A6G5A253-F1
#
_entry.id   AF-A0A6G5A253-F1
#
_cell.length_a   1.000
_cell.length_b   1.000
_cell.length_c   1.000
_cell.angle_alpha   90.00
_cell.angle_beta   90.00
_cell.angle_gamma   90.00
#
_symmetry.space_group_name_H-M   'P 1'
#
loop_
_entity.id
_entity.type
_entity.pdbx_description
1 polymer ?
#
loop_
_entity_poly.entity_id
_entity_poly.type
_entity_poly.pdbx_seq_one_letter_code
_entity_poly.pdbx_strand_id
1 'polypeptide(L)'
;MTSVNTLFNALYFAAHVILLHSQIANLQPQDVPDITKFYSEFSTIWIVNTTMHTKKYCELDFVNKTTPDYANFSRIYFFGPTMEQDYLQGLFTMDDKTRIIT
;
A
#
# COMPACT_ATOMS: atom_id res chain seq x y z
N MET A 1 12.16 15.37 -55.47
CA MET A 1 10.99 15.26 -54.58
C MET A 1 11.00 13.96 -53.75
N THR A 2 12.17 13.47 -53.35
CA THR A 2 12.31 12.20 -52.58
C THR A 2 12.95 12.42 -51.22
N SER A 3 13.86 13.38 -51.06
CA SER A 3 14.59 13.61 -49.80
C SER A 3 13.71 14.14 -48.65
N VAL A 4 12.71 15.00 -48.95
CA VAL A 4 11.82 15.58 -47.92
C VAL A 4 10.95 14.50 -47.26
N ASN A 5 10.47 13.52 -48.04
CA ASN A 5 9.68 12.39 -47.53
C ASN A 5 10.52 11.44 -46.68
N THR A 6 11.78 11.21 -47.05
CA THR A 6 12.70 10.37 -46.25
C THR A 6 13.03 11.04 -44.91
N LEU A 7 13.25 12.36 -44.92
CA LEU A 7 13.54 13.14 -43.70
C LEU A 7 12.33 13.21 -42.77
N PHE A 8 11.13 13.40 -43.33
CA PHE A 8 9.88 13.41 -42.56
C PHE A 8 9.59 12.03 -41.92
N ASN A 9 9.79 10.94 -42.66
CA ASN A 9 9.62 9.59 -42.13
C ASN A 9 10.64 9.24 -41.04
N ALA A 10 11.89 9.69 -41.19
CA ALA A 10 12.93 9.50 -40.17
C ALA A 10 12.61 10.26 -38.88
N LEU A 11 12.11 11.50 -38.99
CA LEU A 11 11.68 12.29 -37.83
C LEU A 11 10.46 11.68 -37.13
N TYR A 12 9.49 11.17 -37.89
CA TYR A 12 8.30 10.51 -37.33
C TYR A 12 8.67 9.22 -36.58
N PHE A 13 9.59 8.44 -37.13
CA PHE A 13 10.10 7.23 -36.48
C PHE A 13 10.88 7.57 -35.19
N ALA A 14 11.75 8.57 -35.23
CA ALA A 14 12.47 9.04 -34.05
C ALA A 14 11.51 9.53 -32.96
N ALA A 15 10.47 10.27 -33.32
CA ALA A 15 9.44 10.73 -32.39
C ALA A 15 8.68 9.55 -31.75
N HIS A 16 8.35 8.50 -32.52
CA HIS A 16 7.72 7.29 -31.98
C HIS A 16 8.62 6.52 -31.01
N VAL A 17 9.90 6.38 -31.34
CA VAL A 17 10.87 5.71 -30.47
C VAL A 17 11.05 6.49 -29.17
N ILE A 18 11.11 7.82 -29.22
CA ILE A 18 11.20 8.69 -28.03
C ILE A 18 9.92 8.57 -27.18
N LEU A 19 8.73 8.55 -27.81
CA LEU A 19 7.48 8.36 -27.09
C LEU A 19 7.44 7.00 -26.38
N LEU A 20 7.86 5.93 -27.06
CA LEU A 20 7.90 4.57 -26.48
C LEU A 20 8.88 4.50 -25.30
N HIS A 21 10.06 5.09 -25.42
CA HIS A 21 11.05 5.14 -24.33
C HIS A 21 10.57 5.98 -23.14
N SER A 22 9.84 7.08 -23.39
CA SER A 22 9.26 7.91 -22.33
C SER A 22 8.17 7.20 -21.51
N GLN A 23 7.43 6.28 -22.15
CA GLN A 23 6.42 5.46 -21.49
C GLN A 23 7.07 4.35 -20.64
N ILE A 24 8.15 3.75 -21.12
CA ILE A 24 8.91 2.72 -20.39
C ILE A 24 9.65 3.34 -19.18
N ALA A 25 10.17 4.56 -19.30
CA ALA A 25 10.87 5.25 -18.21
C ALA A 25 9.97 5.67 -17.03
N ASN A 26 8.64 5.68 -17.20
CA ASN A 26 7.67 5.96 -16.15
C ASN A 26 7.16 4.71 -15.41
N LEU A 27 7.67 3.52 -15.75
CA LEU A 27 7.50 2.34 -14.91
C LEU A 27 8.50 2.43 -13.75
N GLN A 28 8.24 3.36 -12.82
CA GLN A 28 8.85 3.28 -11.51
C GLN A 28 8.49 1.90 -10.94
N PRO A 29 9.45 1.15 -10.38
CA PRO A 29 9.11 -0.03 -9.60
C PRO A 29 8.08 0.42 -8.57
N GLN A 30 6.89 -0.16 -8.60
CA GLN A 30 5.91 0.09 -7.56
C GLN A 30 6.55 -0.39 -6.26
N ASP A 31 6.95 0.55 -5.40
CA ASP A 31 7.48 0.23 -4.08
C ASP A 31 6.44 -0.62 -3.38
N VAL A 32 6.76 -1.91 -3.21
CA VAL A 32 5.90 -2.83 -2.47
C VAL A 32 5.86 -2.31 -1.03
N PRO A 33 4.70 -1.87 -0.51
CA PRO A 33 4.64 -1.30 0.82
C PRO A 33 5.07 -2.36 1.85
N ASP A 34 6.08 -2.03 2.64
CA ASP A 34 6.51 -2.88 3.75
C ASP A 34 5.56 -2.69 4.94
N ILE A 35 4.56 -3.56 5.05
CA ILE A 35 3.53 -3.49 6.10
C ILE A 35 4.11 -3.61 7.52
N THR A 36 5.32 -4.17 7.68
CA THR A 36 5.93 -4.30 9.00
C THR A 36 6.26 -2.93 9.61
N LYS A 37 6.49 -1.92 8.77
CA LYS A 37 6.68 -0.53 9.21
C LYS A 37 5.40 0.09 9.77
N PHE A 38 4.26 -0.32 9.21
CA PHE A 38 2.95 0.14 9.67
C PHE A 38 2.61 -0.43 11.06
N TYR A 39 2.88 -1.73 11.26
CA TYR A 39 2.79 -2.41 12.56
C TYR A 39 4.08 -2.31 13.36
N SER A 40 4.72 -1.14 13.40
CA SER A 40 5.91 -0.96 14.24
C SER A 40 5.57 -1.08 15.73
N GLU A 41 6.49 -1.61 16.53
CA GLU A 41 6.28 -1.77 17.97
C GLU A 41 5.99 -0.42 18.64
N PHE A 42 4.99 -0.39 19.53
CA PHE A 42 4.45 0.81 20.18
C PHE A 42 3.79 1.84 19.26
N SER A 43 3.50 1.49 17.99
CA SER A 43 2.74 2.37 17.11
C SER A 43 1.26 2.44 17.51
N THR A 44 0.63 3.57 17.16
CA THR A 44 -0.82 3.76 17.29
C THR A 44 -1.40 3.94 15.89
N ILE A 45 -2.36 3.09 15.54
CA ILE A 45 -2.99 3.06 14.23
C ILE A 45 -4.46 3.48 14.39
N TRP A 46 -4.85 4.55 13.70
CA TRP A 46 -6.22 5.04 13.70
C TRP A 46 -7.00 4.47 12.52
N ILE A 47 -8.15 3.85 12.81
CA ILE A 47 -9.07 3.39 11.78
C ILE A 47 -10.07 4.54 11.52
N VAL A 48 -9.73 5.37 10.52
CA VAL A 48 -10.47 6.61 10.26
C VAL A 48 -11.75 6.36 9.45
N ASN A 49 -11.65 5.54 8.40
CA ASN A 49 -12.77 5.18 7.53
C ASN A 49 -12.76 3.67 7.28
N THR A 50 -13.93 3.05 7.28
CA THR A 50 -14.10 1.63 6.97
C THR A 50 -15.30 1.42 6.05
N THR A 51 -15.19 0.46 5.15
CA THR A 51 -16.31 -0.03 4.32
C THR A 51 -17.15 -1.09 5.04
N MET A 52 -16.68 -1.58 6.19
CA MET A 52 -17.41 -2.55 6.99
C MET A 52 -18.64 -1.89 7.62
N HIS A 53 -19.82 -2.48 7.41
CA HIS A 53 -21.03 -2.07 8.11
C HIS A 53 -20.92 -2.48 9.59
N THR A 54 -20.62 -1.51 10.46
CA THR A 54 -20.44 -1.71 11.89
C THR A 54 -21.06 -0.58 12.70
N LYS A 55 -21.39 -0.85 13.97
CA LYS A 55 -21.80 0.17 14.96
C LYS A 55 -20.63 0.64 15.82
N LYS A 56 -19.45 0.05 15.64
CA LYS A 56 -18.21 0.43 16.32
C LYS A 56 -17.73 1.78 15.80
N TYR A 57 -17.21 2.62 16.68
CA TYR A 57 -16.64 3.91 16.31
C TYR A 57 -15.40 4.26 17.15
N CYS A 58 -14.61 5.22 16.65
CA CYS A 58 -13.32 5.61 17.22
C CYS A 58 -12.38 4.41 17.44
N GLU A 59 -12.27 3.52 16.45
CA GLU A 59 -11.40 2.35 16.56
C GLU A 59 -9.91 2.74 16.43
N LEU A 60 -9.11 2.30 17.40
CA LEU A 60 -7.65 2.42 17.40
C LEU A 60 -7.00 1.08 17.68
N ASP A 61 -5.87 0.81 17.03
CA ASP A 61 -4.96 -0.27 17.39
C ASP A 61 -3.70 0.29 18.06
N PHE A 62 -3.34 -0.31 19.19
CA PHE A 62 -2.07 -0.09 19.89
C PHE A 62 -1.18 -1.29 19.70
N VAL A 63 -0.09 -1.15 18.96
CA VAL A 63 0.83 -2.26 18.68
C VAL A 63 1.71 -2.50 19.90
N ASN A 64 1.55 -3.67 20.51
CA ASN A 64 2.24 -4.03 21.75
C ASN A 64 3.60 -4.68 21.48
N LYS A 65 3.69 -5.48 20.40
CA LYS A 65 4.90 -6.23 20.04
C LYS A 65 4.89 -6.55 18.57
N THR A 66 6.05 -6.41 17.92
CA THR A 66 6.24 -6.77 16.52
C THR A 66 7.46 -7.66 16.36
N THR A 67 7.33 -8.69 15.54
CA THR A 67 8.39 -9.60 15.16
C THR A 67 8.41 -9.75 13.63
N PRO A 68 9.43 -10.41 13.05
CA PRO A 68 9.41 -10.73 11.62
C PRO A 68 8.19 -11.57 11.17
N ASP A 69 7.55 -12.30 12.09
CA ASP A 69 6.52 -13.29 11.77
C ASP A 69 5.11 -12.88 12.23
N TYR A 70 4.98 -12.03 13.24
CA TYR A 70 3.68 -11.59 13.77
C TYR A 70 3.75 -10.21 14.45
N ALA A 71 2.57 -9.60 14.61
CA ALA A 71 2.35 -8.45 15.47
C ALA A 71 1.18 -8.69 16.43
N ASN A 72 1.35 -8.26 17.68
CA ASN A 72 0.28 -8.25 18.69
C ASN A 72 -0.18 -6.82 18.92
N PHE A 73 -1.48 -6.59 18.98
CA PHE A 73 -2.04 -5.27 19.21
C PHE A 73 -3.32 -5.33 20.04
N SER A 74 -3.58 -4.26 20.76
CA SER A 74 -4.83 -4.06 21.47
C SER A 74 -5.70 -3.09 20.67
N ARG A 75 -6.91 -3.52 20.31
CA ARG A 75 -7.89 -2.65 19.67
C ARG A 75 -8.81 -2.07 20.70
N ILE A 76 -8.99 -0.75 20.69
CA ILE A 76 -10.00 -0.08 21.50
C ILE A 76 -11.04 0.53 20.57
N TYR A 77 -12.31 0.40 20.94
CA TYR A 77 -13.42 1.00 20.20
C TYR A 77 -14.60 1.27 21.11
N PHE A 78 -15.56 2.07 20.63
CA PHE A 78 -16.81 2.29 21.33
C PHE A 78 -17.96 1.56 20.63
N PHE A 79 -18.82 0.93 21.43
CA PHE A 79 -20.09 0.37 21.00
C PHE A 79 -21.23 1.05 21.77
N GLY A 80 -21.80 2.11 21.19
CA GLY A 80 -22.62 3.05 21.96
C GLY A 80 -21.78 3.69 23.08
N PRO A 81 -22.31 3.87 24.30
CA PRO A 81 -21.59 4.54 25.39
C PRO A 81 -20.45 3.72 26.00
N THR A 82 -20.30 2.45 25.62
CA THR A 82 -19.34 1.52 26.22
C THR A 82 -18.04 1.50 25.42
N MET A 83 -16.91 1.62 26.11
CA MET A 83 -15.59 1.35 25.56
C MET A 83 -15.26 -0.13 25.72
N GLU A 84 -14.88 -0.77 24.63
CA GLU A 84 -14.44 -2.17 24.58
C GLU A 84 -12.98 -2.27 24.15
N GLN A 85 -12.33 -3.36 24.52
CA GLN A 85 -10.94 -3.63 24.18
C GLN A 85 -10.76 -5.09 23.78
N ASP A 86 -10.25 -5.30 22.56
CA ASP A 86 -9.86 -6.60 22.04
C ASP A 86 -8.34 -6.76 22.09
N TYR A 87 -7.86 -7.98 22.32
CA TYR A 87 -6.46 -8.36 22.17
C TYR A 87 -6.31 -9.22 20.93
N LEU A 88 -5.55 -8.71 19.96
CA LEU A 88 -5.45 -9.27 18.62
C LEU A 88 -3.99 -9.65 18.32
N GLN A 89 -3.83 -10.69 17.53
CA GLN A 89 -2.56 -11.10 16.94
C GLN A 89 -2.80 -11.28 15.45
N GLY A 90 -1.92 -10.70 14.65
CA GLY A 90 -1.91 -10.91 13.22
C GLY A 90 -0.59 -11.53 12.77
N LEU A 91 -0.65 -12.45 11.81
CA LEU A 91 0.50 -13.16 11.28
C LEU A 91 0.96 -12.52 9.97
N PHE A 92 2.25 -12.24 9.84
CA PHE A 92 2.82 -11.78 8.58
C PHE A 92 2.98 -12.96 7.63
N THR A 93 2.22 -12.95 6.54
CA THR A 93 2.31 -13.94 5.47
C THR A 93 2.77 -13.27 4.18
N MET A 94 3.44 -14.02 3.32
CA MET A 94 3.87 -13.55 2.01
C MET A 94 2.77 -13.84 0.99
N ASP A 95 2.22 -12.80 0.37
CA ASP A 95 1.31 -12.90 -0.76
C ASP A 95 1.93 -12.17 -1.97
N ASP A 96 2.26 -12.93 -3.02
CA ASP A 96 2.87 -12.47 -4.27
C ASP A 96 3.87 -11.30 -4.13
N LYS A 97 4.85 -11.48 -3.22
CA LYS A 97 5.95 -10.54 -2.84
C LYS A 97 5.62 -9.46 -1.81
N THR A 98 4.38 -9.35 -1.35
CA THR A 98 3.95 -8.40 -0.32
C THR A 98 3.75 -9.13 1.01
N ARG A 99 4.16 -8.52 2.12
CA ARG A 99 3.76 -9.01 3.45
C ARG A 99 2.35 -8.50 3.74
N ILE A 100 1.44 -9.41 4.07
CA ILE A 100 0.10 -9.08 4.58
C ILE A 100 -0.01 -9.56 6.02
N ILE A 101 -0.93 -8.97 6.77
CA ILE A 101 -1.27 -9.43 8.12
C ILE A 101 -2.66 -10.07 8.07
N THR A 102 -2.78 -11.31 8.56
CA THR A 102 -4.04 -12.07 8.63
C THR A 102 -4.38 -12.42 10.06
#